data_AF-A0A520BR18-F1
#
_entry.id   AF-A0A520BR18-F1
#
_cell.length_a   1.000
_cell.length_b   1.000
_cell.length_c   1.000
_cell.angle_alpha   90.00
_cell.angle_beta   90.00
_cell.angle_gamma   90.00
#
_symmetry.space_group_name_H-M   'P 1'
#
loop_
_entity.id
_entity.type
_entity.pdbx_description
1 polymer ?
#
loop_
_entity_poly.entity_id
_entity_poly.type
_entity_poly.pdbx_seq_one_letter_code
_entity_poly.pdbx_strand_id
1 'polypeptide(L)'
;MRRTPPVVVQLLPQPAMQAAVALVAALASGGMAAWAMSHRSSAWPVLLLMPLVVLYAWRASTVPLRRLRWDGQAWWLAEPGRDDEFPVQLAVLIDLDAWLLLRASPGPIWLPLSRRQQGAAWPALRATLFSAPGAVAP
;
A
#
# COMPACT_ATOMS: atom_id res chain seq x y z
N MET A 1 0.32 29.41 15.83
CA MET A 1 0.57 28.06 15.26
C MET A 1 -0.77 27.41 14.96
N ARG A 2 -1.14 27.21 13.69
CA ARG A 2 -2.40 26.57 13.31
C ARG A 2 -2.26 25.06 13.57
N ARG A 3 -2.99 24.51 14.54
CA ARG A 3 -3.06 23.06 14.76
C ARG A 3 -3.86 22.45 13.61
N THR A 4 -3.29 21.47 12.91
CA THR A 4 -4.04 20.65 11.96
C THR A 4 -5.12 19.86 12.73
N PRO A 5 -6.35 19.77 12.19
CA PRO A 5 -7.43 19.07 12.88
C PRO A 5 -7.08 17.59 13.08
N PRO A 6 -7.63 16.93 14.11
CA PRO A 6 -7.44 15.49 14.29
C PRO A 6 -8.03 14.75 13.08
N VAL A 7 -7.20 13.93 12.43
CA VAL A 7 -7.60 13.13 11.27
C VAL A 7 -7.48 11.66 11.65
N VAL A 8 -8.58 10.93 11.56
CA VAL A 8 -8.60 9.47 11.73
C VAL A 8 -8.92 8.85 10.38
N VAL A 9 -8.05 7.96 9.92
CA VAL A 9 -8.14 7.28 8.63
C VAL A 9 -8.04 5.78 8.85
N GLN A 10 -8.94 5.05 8.20
CA GLN A 10 -8.91 3.58 8.22
C GLN A 10 -8.22 3.08 6.95
N LEU A 11 -7.19 2.26 7.14
CA LEU A 11 -6.50 1.54 6.08
C LEU A 11 -7.27 0.26 5.80
N LEU A 12 -8.12 0.29 4.78
CA LEU A 12 -8.90 -0.87 4.34
C LEU A 12 -8.14 -1.67 3.27
N PRO A 13 -8.44 -2.97 3.12
CA PRO A 13 -7.96 -3.75 1.97
C PRO A 13 -8.32 -3.04 0.65
N GLN A 14 -7.34 -2.88 -0.23
CA GLN A 14 -7.50 -2.18 -1.51
C GLN A 14 -7.46 -3.18 -2.67
N PRO A 15 -8.62 -3.69 -3.16
CA PRO A 15 -8.65 -4.69 -4.22
C PRO A 15 -8.06 -4.18 -5.53
N ALA A 16 -8.11 -2.87 -5.78
CA ALA A 16 -7.52 -2.27 -6.96
C ALA A 16 -5.97 -2.31 -6.92
N MET A 17 -5.35 -2.13 -5.74
CA MET A 17 -3.91 -2.33 -5.58
C MET A 17 -3.54 -3.80 -5.73
N GLN A 18 -4.33 -4.71 -5.13
CA GLN A 18 -4.13 -6.15 -5.30
C GLN A 18 -4.23 -6.58 -6.77
N ALA A 19 -5.19 -6.02 -7.51
CA ALA A 19 -5.34 -6.23 -8.95
C ALA A 19 -4.13 -5.73 -9.73
N ALA A 20 -3.61 -4.54 -9.40
CA ALA A 20 -2.42 -3.99 -10.03
C ALA A 20 -1.19 -4.88 -9.79
N VAL A 21 -0.95 -5.32 -8.55
CA VAL A 21 0.15 -6.22 -8.21
C VAL A 21 -0.01 -7.58 -8.91
N ALA A 22 -1.22 -8.14 -8.90
CA ALA A 22 -1.53 -9.40 -9.58
C ALA A 22 -1.34 -9.29 -11.11
N LEU A 23 -1.69 -8.16 -11.72
CA LEU A 23 -1.46 -7.89 -13.13
C LEU A 23 0.04 -7.81 -13.45
N VAL A 24 0.81 -7.10 -12.63
CA VAL A 24 2.28 -7.04 -12.79
C VAL A 24 2.88 -8.44 -12.69
N ALA A 25 2.45 -9.24 -11.72
CA ALA A 25 2.88 -10.63 -11.57
C ALA A 25 2.49 -11.50 -12.78
N ALA A 26 1.28 -11.32 -13.32
CA ALA A 26 0.81 -12.00 -14.53
C ALA A 26 1.67 -11.65 -15.74
N LEU A 27 1.97 -10.36 -15.96
CA LEU A 27 2.80 -9.90 -17.08
C LEU A 27 4.24 -10.39 -16.95
N ALA A 28 4.83 -10.35 -15.75
CA ALA A 28 6.19 -10.83 -15.51
C ALA A 28 6.31 -12.34 -15.72
N SER A 29 5.39 -13.12 -15.14
CA SER A 29 5.39 -14.58 -15.31
C SER A 29 5.04 -15.01 -16.74
N GLY A 30 4.11 -14.31 -17.40
CA GLY A 30 3.79 -14.52 -18.81
C GLY A 30 4.96 -14.20 -19.74
N GLY A 31 5.68 -13.10 -19.49
CA GLY A 31 6.90 -12.75 -20.21
C GLY A 31 7.99 -13.81 -20.05
N MET A 32 8.18 -14.32 -18.82
CA MET A 32 9.14 -15.39 -18.54
C MET A 32 8.74 -16.71 -19.23
N ALA A 33 7.45 -17.06 -19.24
CA ALA A 33 6.95 -18.25 -19.92
C ALA A 33 7.12 -18.15 -21.45
N ALA A 34 6.79 -16.99 -22.03
CA ALA A 34 6.99 -16.73 -23.46
C ALA A 34 8.46 -16.84 -23.86
N TRP A 35 9.37 -16.27 -23.05
CA TRP A 35 10.81 -16.42 -23.24
C TRP A 35 11.28 -17.88 -23.12
N ALA A 36 10.76 -18.65 -22.16
CA ALA A 36 11.12 -20.06 -22.02
C ALA A 36 10.67 -20.89 -23.22
N MET A 37 9.45 -20.64 -23.71
CA MET A 37 8.89 -21.31 -24.89
C MET A 37 9.64 -20.97 -26.19
N SER A 38 10.19 -19.75 -26.30
CA SER A 38 11.00 -19.37 -27.47
C SER A 38 12.34 -20.12 -27.55
N HIS A 39 12.85 -20.63 -26.43
CA HIS A 39 14.10 -21.40 -26.37
C HIS A 39 13.87 -22.92 -26.33
N ARG A 40 12.77 -23.38 -25.71
CA ARG A 40 12.40 -24.80 -25.62
C ARG A 40 10.89 -24.96 -25.79
N SER A 41 10.48 -25.61 -26.87
CA SER A 41 9.06 -25.88 -27.14
C SER A 41 8.37 -26.75 -26.07
N SER A 42 9.13 -27.58 -25.35
CA SER A 42 8.63 -28.38 -24.22
C SER A 42 8.39 -27.59 -22.93
N ALA A 43 8.67 -26.27 -22.90
CA ALA A 43 8.48 -25.41 -21.72
C ALA A 43 7.04 -24.92 -21.51
N TRP A 44 6.10 -25.29 -22.39
CA TRP A 44 4.68 -24.90 -22.26
C TRP A 44 4.03 -25.18 -20.88
N PRO A 45 4.43 -26.22 -20.10
CA PRO A 45 3.81 -26.45 -18.79
C PRO A 45 4.03 -25.31 -17.79
N VAL A 46 5.02 -24.44 -18.00
CA VAL A 46 5.26 -23.26 -17.15
C VAL A 46 4.03 -22.33 -17.13
N LEU A 47 3.22 -22.30 -18.20
CA LEU A 47 1.97 -21.54 -18.24
C LEU A 47 0.97 -21.99 -17.15
N LEU A 48 1.02 -23.26 -16.72
CA LEU A 48 0.16 -23.78 -15.67
C LEU A 48 0.49 -23.19 -14.29
N LEU A 49 1.69 -22.65 -14.10
CA LEU A 49 2.10 -21.98 -12.87
C LEU A 49 1.61 -20.53 -12.79
N MET A 50 1.28 -19.91 -13.94
CA MET A 50 0.82 -18.53 -14.00
C MET A 50 -0.37 -18.22 -13.07
N PRO A 51 -1.46 -19.00 -13.04
CA PRO A 51 -2.57 -18.74 -12.12
C PRO A 51 -2.15 -18.83 -10.64
N LEU A 52 -1.21 -19.73 -10.31
CA LEU A 52 -0.69 -19.84 -8.94
C LEU A 52 0.11 -18.60 -8.54
N VAL A 53 0.94 -18.08 -9.44
CA VAL A 53 1.72 -16.84 -9.22
C VAL A 53 0.78 -15.64 -9.04
N VAL A 54 -0.25 -15.53 -9.89
CA VAL A 54 -1.26 -14.45 -9.80
C VAL A 54 -2.05 -14.53 -8.50
N LEU A 55 -2.53 -15.72 -8.12
CA LEU A 55 -3.26 -15.93 -6.87
C LEU A 55 -2.37 -15.65 -5.66
N TYR A 56 -1.11 -16.08 -5.70
CA TYR A 56 -0.14 -15.80 -4.65
C TYR A 56 0.11 -14.29 -4.52
N ALA A 57 0.34 -13.58 -5.62
CA ALA A 57 0.54 -12.14 -5.63
C ALA A 57 -0.69 -11.37 -5.10
N TRP A 58 -1.90 -11.80 -5.46
CA TRP A 58 -3.14 -11.26 -4.92
C TRP A 58 -3.22 -11.42 -3.40
N ARG A 59 -2.94 -12.62 -2.89
CA ARG A 59 -2.95 -12.90 -1.44
C ARG A 59 -1.84 -12.18 -0.69
N ALA A 60 -0.64 -12.13 -1.24
CA ALA A 60 0.51 -11.47 -0.62
C ALA A 60 0.35 -9.94 -0.55
N SER A 61 -0.42 -9.35 -1.46
CA SER A 61 -0.70 -7.91 -1.49
C SER A 61 -1.90 -7.49 -0.64
N THR A 62 -2.54 -8.40 0.08
CA THR A 62 -3.61 -8.01 1.02
C THR A 62 -3.03 -7.24 2.20
N VAL A 63 -3.39 -5.97 2.31
CA VAL A 63 -3.00 -5.13 3.44
C VAL A 63 -4.00 -5.33 4.59
N PRO A 64 -3.54 -5.64 5.82
CA PRO A 64 -4.42 -5.81 6.96
C PRO A 64 -5.06 -4.47 7.36
N LEU A 65 -6.27 -4.56 7.93
CA LEU A 65 -6.97 -3.39 8.46
C LEU A 65 -6.13 -2.72 9.54
N ARG A 66 -5.86 -1.42 9.39
CA ARG A 66 -5.14 -0.60 10.38
C ARG A 66 -5.84 0.74 10.56
N ARG A 67 -5.71 1.36 11.73
CA ARG A 67 -6.18 2.72 11.98
C ARG A 67 -4.98 3.64 12.07
N LEU A 68 -4.99 4.70 11.26
CA LEU A 68 -4.00 5.77 11.30
C LEU A 68 -4.66 7.02 11.85
N ARG A 69 -4.08 7.60 12.90
CA ARG A 69 -4.62 8.78 13.58
C ARG A 69 -3.55 9.86 13.67
N TRP A 70 -3.93 11.08 13.33
CA TRP A 70 -3.18 12.29 13.64
C TRP A 70 -3.81 12.98 14.84
N ASP A 71 -3.02 13.26 15.88
CA ASP A 71 -3.49 13.92 17.10
C ASP A 71 -3.24 15.44 17.12
N GLY A 72 -2.64 15.98 16.06
CA GLY A 72 -2.20 17.38 15.99
C GLY A 72 -0.69 17.56 16.17
N GLN A 73 0.03 16.54 16.63
CA GLN A 73 1.49 16.57 16.88
C GLN A 73 2.22 15.37 16.29
N ALA A 74 1.65 14.16 16.38
CA ALA A 74 2.25 12.91 15.96
C ALA A 74 1.25 12.01 15.23
N TRP A 75 1.78 11.14 14.37
CA TRP A 75 1.00 10.06 13.77
C TRP A 75 1.01 8.86 14.70
N TRP A 76 -0.16 8.26 14.90
CA TRP A 76 -0.39 7.06 15.68
C TRP A 76 -0.95 5.98 14.77
N LEU A 77 -0.37 4.79 14.84
CA LEU A 77 -0.79 3.64 14.06
C LEU A 77 -1.28 2.54 15.01
N ALA A 78 -2.50 2.06 14.79
CA ALA A 78 -3.03 0.89 15.49
C ALA A 78 -2.54 -0.40 14.83
N GLU A 79 -2.18 -1.38 15.65
CA GLU A 79 -1.82 -2.71 15.17
C GLU A 79 -3.08 -3.48 14.69
N PRO A 80 -3.00 -4.32 13.64
CA PRO A 80 -4.13 -5.12 13.20
C PRO A 80 -4.63 -6.03 14.32
N GLY A 81 -5.91 -5.90 14.69
CA GLY A 81 -6.52 -6.76 15.71
C GLY A 81 -6.12 -6.45 17.15
N ARG A 82 -5.44 -5.33 17.40
CA ARG A 82 -5.16 -4.80 18.74
C ARG A 82 -5.63 -3.36 18.84
N ASP A 83 -6.01 -2.94 20.05
CA ASP A 83 -6.31 -1.53 20.35
C ASP A 83 -5.05 -0.72 20.67
N ASP A 84 -3.88 -1.35 20.69
CA ASP A 84 -2.60 -0.70 20.93
C ASP A 84 -2.24 0.23 19.75
N GLU A 85 -2.07 1.51 20.05
CA GLU A 85 -1.56 2.52 19.14
C GLU A 85 -0.12 2.87 19.49
N PHE A 86 0.74 2.95 18.49
CA PHE A 86 2.13 3.39 18.65
C PHE A 86 2.43 4.59 17.77
N PRO A 87 3.31 5.51 18.22
CA PRO A 87 3.69 6.66 17.43
C PRO A 87 4.55 6.21 16.25
N VAL A 88 4.25 6.76 15.08
CA VAL A 88 4.99 6.51 13.84
C VAL A 88 5.38 7.81 13.17
N GLN A 89 6.43 7.77 12.36
CA GLN A 89 6.71 8.79 11.38
C GLN A 89 6.28 8.30 10.01
N LEU A 90 5.63 9.16 9.24
CA LEU A 90 5.19 8.84 7.88
C LEU A 90 6.09 9.55 6.87
N ALA A 91 6.48 8.82 5.83
CA ALA A 91 7.08 9.36 4.61
C ALA A 91 6.17 9.03 3.43
N VAL A 92 5.86 10.04 2.61
CA VAL A 92 5.14 9.85 1.34
C VAL A 92 6.17 9.42 0.29
N LEU A 93 6.00 8.22 -0.26
CA LEU A 93 6.93 7.70 -1.27
C LEU A 93 6.37 7.80 -2.68
N ILE A 94 5.06 7.64 -2.84
CA ILE A 94 4.38 7.79 -4.13
C ILE A 94 3.09 8.58 -3.91
N ASP A 95 2.86 9.59 -4.75
CA ASP A 95 1.61 10.34 -4.84
C ASP A 95 1.10 10.33 -6.28
N LEU A 96 -0.05 9.67 -6.49
CA LEU A 96 -0.75 9.56 -7.78
C LEU A 96 -2.10 10.30 -7.74
N ASP A 97 -2.26 11.30 -6.85
CA ASP A 97 -3.49 12.07 -6.56
C ASP A 97 -4.66 11.26 -5.98
N ALA A 98 -5.06 10.20 -6.68
CA ALA A 98 -6.08 9.27 -6.25
C ALA A 98 -5.53 8.23 -5.25
N TRP A 99 -4.24 7.88 -5.35
CA TRP A 99 -3.55 6.93 -4.49
C TRP A 99 -2.29 7.54 -3.87
N LEU A 100 -2.00 7.15 -2.63
CA LEU A 100 -0.78 7.47 -1.91
C LEU A 100 -0.15 6.17 -1.42
N LEU A 101 1.17 6.06 -1.51
CA LEU A 101 1.94 5.03 -0.82
C LEU A 101 2.77 5.69 0.27
N LEU A 102 2.46 5.36 1.52
CA LEU A 102 3.20 5.84 2.67
C LEU A 102 4.08 4.73 3.25
N ARG A 103 5.20 5.13 3.84
CA ARG A 103 6.04 4.29 4.68
C ARG A 103 6.00 4.80 6.11
N ALA A 104 5.66 3.91 7.05
CA ALA A 104 5.65 4.20 8.48
C ALA A 104 6.91 3.67 9.16
N SER A 105 7.52 4.48 10.02
CA SER A 105 8.72 4.20 10.82
C SER A 105 8.40 4.32 12.33
N PRO A 106 9.02 3.53 13.23
CA PRO A 106 10.07 2.55 12.99
C PRO A 106 9.54 1.24 12.39
N GLY A 107 10.08 0.84 11.23
CA GLY A 107 9.74 -0.43 10.56
C GLY A 107 9.55 -0.31 9.03
N PRO A 108 9.50 -1.43 8.30
CA PRO A 108 9.16 -1.46 6.88
C PRO A 108 7.64 -1.59 6.70
N ILE A 109 6.86 -0.68 7.28
CA ILE A 109 5.39 -0.73 7.18
C ILE A 109 4.94 0.11 5.98
N TRP A 110 4.35 -0.56 4.99
CA TRP A 110 3.83 0.07 3.78
C TRP A 110 2.32 0.25 3.89
N LEU A 111 1.86 1.47 3.70
CA LEU A 111 0.48 1.89 3.90
C LEU A 111 -0.05 2.51 2.60
N PRO A 112 -0.65 1.71 1.71
CA PRO A 112 -1.34 2.26 0.56
C PRO A 112 -2.63 2.93 1.03
N LEU A 113 -2.96 4.09 0.49
CA LEU A 113 -4.18 4.84 0.77
C LEU A 113 -4.84 5.23 -0.53
N SER A 114 -6.17 5.14 -0.58
CA SER A 114 -6.95 5.51 -1.76
C SER A 114 -7.99 6.58 -1.43
N ARG A 115 -8.09 7.58 -2.31
CA ARG A 115 -9.09 8.66 -2.23
C ARG A 115 -10.52 8.12 -2.15
N ARG A 116 -10.82 7.04 -2.88
CA ARG A 116 -12.14 6.40 -2.87
C ARG A 116 -12.54 5.87 -1.49
N GLN A 117 -11.60 5.34 -0.72
CA GLN A 117 -11.87 4.82 0.62
C GLN A 117 -11.94 5.92 1.69
N GLN A 118 -11.15 6.99 1.52
CA GLN A 118 -11.10 8.08 2.51
C GLN A 118 -12.16 9.17 2.27
N GLY A 119 -12.72 9.26 1.07
CA GLY A 119 -13.81 10.16 0.73
C GLY A 119 -13.50 11.62 1.10
N ALA A 120 -14.35 12.22 1.92
CA ALA A 120 -14.25 13.62 2.35
C ALA A 120 -13.01 13.92 3.21
N ALA A 121 -12.41 12.92 3.86
CA ALA A 121 -11.20 13.10 4.66
C ALA A 121 -9.92 13.23 3.81
N TRP A 122 -9.99 12.93 2.51
CA TRP A 122 -8.80 12.89 1.62
C TRP A 122 -8.02 14.21 1.54
N PRO A 123 -8.65 15.39 1.32
CA PRO A 123 -7.89 16.63 1.21
C PRO A 123 -7.25 17.03 2.55
N ALA A 124 -7.96 16.82 3.67
CA ALA A 124 -7.45 17.07 5.00
C ALA A 124 -6.27 16.15 5.33
N LEU A 125 -6.37 14.86 5.00
CA LEU A 125 -5.28 13.89 5.15
C LEU A 125 -4.03 14.34 4.38
N ARG A 126 -4.16 14.70 3.09
CA ARG A 126 -3.01 15.16 2.28
C ARG A 126 -2.39 16.42 2.86
N ALA A 127 -3.21 17.40 3.20
CA ALA A 127 -2.73 18.63 3.84
C ALA A 127 -1.96 18.31 5.14
N THR A 128 -2.46 17.39 5.97
CA THR A 128 -1.77 16.96 7.18
C THR A 128 -0.48 16.22 6.88
N LEU A 129 -0.43 15.32 5.88
CA LEU A 129 0.80 14.60 5.51
C LEU A 129 1.92 15.54 5.03
N PHE A 130 1.60 16.58 4.27
CA PHE A 130 2.59 17.54 3.77
C PHE A 130 2.92 18.66 4.76
N SER A 131 2.09 18.89 5.77
CA SER A 131 2.34 19.91 6.81
C SER A 131 2.92 19.35 8.10
N ALA A 132 2.69 18.07 8.39
CA ALA A 132 3.26 17.39 9.54
C ALA A 132 4.77 17.19 9.34
N PRO A 133 5.57 17.24 10.43
CA PRO A 133 6.97 16.83 10.38
C PRO A 133 7.05 15.35 9.97
N GLY A 134 7.43 15.11 8.72
CA GLY A 134 7.61 13.77 8.17
C GLY A 134 9.00 13.22 8.47
N ALA A 135 9.13 11.89 8.35
CA ALA A 135 10.45 11.31 8.19
C ALA A 135 11.00 11.77 6.84
N VAL A 136 12.13 12.47 6.84
CA VAL A 136 12.87 12.74 5.60
C VAL A 136 13.32 11.38 5.07
N ALA A 137 12.76 10.96 3.94
CA ALA A 137 13.21 9.73 3.28
C ALA A 137 14.70 9.89 2.94
N PRO A 138 15.59 8.99 3.41
CA PRO A 138 17.00 9.00 3.03
C PRO A 138 17.20 8.58 1.58
#